data_AF-A0A8X6NGX1-F1
#
_entry.id   AF-A0A8X6NGX1-F1
#
_cell.length_a   1.000
_cell.length_b   1.000
_cell.length_c   1.000
_cell.angle_alpha   90.00
_cell.angle_beta   90.00
_cell.angle_gamma   90.00
#
_symmetry.space_group_name_H-M   'P 1'
#
loop_
_entity.id
_entity.type
_entity.pdbx_description
1 polymer ?
#
loop_
_entity_poly.entity_id
_entity_poly.type
_entity_poly.pdbx_seq_one_letter_code
_entity_poly.pdbx_strand_id
1 'polypeptide(L)'
;MFKETCEKLKNHPFESPWKQCFSFPDTETQHFRCEVEEFNVPEVFELNITNTECTKVISKCYPSQIVPSTLGAVYIEEDISSEEFKRKLLTLKESLTSVQKTSFSKSIEGIEILSTICLSQIPDLCTALQNSFSSEMTVILFINAILNFEKPLSLSIASALVKYVIYPQVFENKQSSRNLLATALNFSETYPKPIVDEVIVPCLKNTSIESLLLETLLKMVKSNIPNEYVCYCIKSILEQAIPIDNVFSILQNLVERKVYHEQNLLEALTRKIESWSSICKKSVKFTKLLISILLVYGSELDQQQITVYHDAIKINETVTKRAAENVLKKLKM
;
A
#
# COMPACT_ATOMS: atom_id res chain seq x y z
N MET A 1 26.12 12.68 6.98
CA MET A 1 25.32 11.50 6.57
C MET A 1 24.51 10.93 7.73
N PHE A 2 25.04 10.16 8.69
CA PHE A 2 24.22 9.60 9.79
C PHE A 2 23.50 10.64 10.68
N LYS A 3 24.20 11.70 11.11
CA LYS A 3 23.59 12.83 11.85
C LYS A 3 22.51 13.56 11.04
N GLU A 4 22.62 13.54 9.72
CA GLU A 4 21.67 14.16 8.79
C GLU A 4 20.43 13.27 8.60
N THR A 5 20.60 11.94 8.56
CA THR A 5 19.51 10.97 8.57
C THR A 5 18.74 11.01 9.89
N CYS A 6 19.43 11.11 11.04
CA CYS A 6 18.77 11.28 12.35
C CYS A 6 18.03 12.62 12.47
N GLU A 7 18.58 13.72 11.93
CA GLU A 7 17.90 15.02 11.86
C GLU A 7 16.69 14.99 10.91
N LYS A 8 16.75 14.25 9.79
CA LYS A 8 15.61 14.03 8.89
C LYS A 8 14.50 13.23 9.55
N LEU A 9 14.85 12.17 10.29
CA LEU A 9 13.89 11.35 11.05
C LEU A 9 13.27 12.11 12.23
N LYS A 10 14.03 12.98 12.91
CA LYS A 10 13.56 13.79 14.04
C LYS A 10 12.54 14.87 13.63
N ASN A 11 12.61 15.35 12.39
CA ASN A 11 11.75 16.40 11.85
C ASN A 11 10.65 15.85 10.91
N HIS A 12 10.47 14.53 10.85
CA HIS A 12 9.49 13.89 9.97
C HIS A 12 8.05 14.07 10.53
N PRO A 13 7.06 14.49 9.72
CA PRO A 13 5.77 15.01 10.21
C PRO A 13 4.77 13.96 10.72
N PHE A 14 5.19 12.72 10.98
CA PHE A 14 4.31 11.65 11.43
C PHE A 14 4.77 11.06 12.76
N GLU A 15 3.91 11.12 13.78
CA GLU A 15 4.01 10.33 15.01
C GLU A 15 3.79 8.84 14.66
N SER A 16 4.82 8.13 14.23
CA SER A 16 4.74 6.69 13.89
C SER A 16 5.61 5.84 14.85
N PRO A 17 5.16 4.65 15.29
CA PRO A 17 5.93 3.75 16.14
C PRO A 17 6.91 2.95 15.28
N TRP A 18 8.07 3.52 15.00
CA TRP A 18 9.11 2.90 14.17
C TRP A 18 9.64 1.60 14.81
N LYS A 19 9.53 0.48 14.09
CA LYS A 19 10.24 -0.76 14.41
C LYS A 19 11.62 -0.69 13.77
N GLN A 20 12.67 -0.62 14.60
CA GLN A 20 14.06 -0.63 14.16
C GLN A 20 14.60 -2.05 14.35
N CYS A 21 14.97 -2.73 13.26
CA CYS A 21 15.76 -3.95 13.34
C CYS A 21 17.24 -3.60 13.13
N PHE A 22 18.08 -3.99 14.10
CA PHE A 22 19.53 -3.89 14.02
C PHE A 22 20.08 -5.28 13.79
N SER A 23 20.74 -5.51 12.65
CA SER A 23 21.53 -6.72 12.44
C SER A 23 23.01 -6.43 12.67
N PHE A 24 23.66 -7.32 13.42
CA PHE A 24 25.11 -7.31 13.64
C PHE A 24 25.75 -8.23 12.61
N PRO A 25 26.63 -7.76 11.71
CA PRO A 25 27.41 -8.69 10.92
C PRO A 25 28.46 -9.37 11.79
N ASP A 26 28.89 -10.53 11.32
CA ASP A 26 30.00 -11.31 11.90
C ASP A 26 31.20 -10.40 12.23
N THR A 27 31.86 -10.77 13.34
CA THR A 27 32.83 -10.02 14.16
C THR A 27 34.03 -9.38 13.45
N GLU A 28 34.11 -9.42 12.12
CA GLU A 28 35.24 -8.91 11.33
C GLU A 28 34.90 -7.65 10.50
N THR A 29 33.62 -7.28 10.33
CA THR A 29 33.25 -6.07 9.57
C THR A 29 32.47 -5.07 10.41
N GLN A 30 33.02 -3.86 10.57
CA GLN A 30 32.40 -2.74 11.29
C GLN A 30 31.25 -2.09 10.49
N HIS A 31 30.30 -2.90 10.00
CA HIS A 31 29.14 -2.42 9.26
C HIS A 31 27.92 -2.64 10.14
N PHE A 32 27.02 -1.66 10.25
CA PHE A 32 25.75 -1.85 10.96
C PHE A 32 24.64 -1.71 9.94
N ARG A 33 23.69 -2.64 9.94
CA ARG A 33 22.55 -2.56 9.04
C ARG A 33 21.33 -2.20 9.87
N CYS A 34 20.79 -1.02 9.59
CA CYS A 34 19.60 -0.50 10.23
C CYS A 34 18.46 -0.58 9.21
N GLU A 35 17.51 -1.47 9.46
CA GLU A 35 16.30 -1.58 8.67
C GLU A 35 15.23 -0.73 9.37
N VAL A 36 14.90 0.42 8.78
CA VAL A 36 13.82 1.29 9.25
C VAL A 36 12.61 1.02 8.39
N GLU A 37 11.58 0.44 9.00
CA GLU A 37 10.30 0.31 8.33
C GLU A 37 9.50 1.59 8.51
N GLU A 38 9.51 2.44 7.49
CA GLU A 38 8.59 3.57 7.41
C GLU A 38 7.21 3.06 7.00
N PHE A 39 6.18 3.52 7.68
CA PHE A 39 4.79 3.24 7.29
C PHE A 39 4.47 3.70 5.85
N ASN A 40 5.36 4.46 5.20
CA ASN A 40 5.18 5.03 3.88
C ASN A 40 6.25 4.76 2.81
N VAL A 41 7.50 4.38 3.13
CA VAL A 41 8.54 4.05 2.13
C VAL A 41 9.54 3.03 2.72
N PRO A 42 9.69 1.81 2.16
CA PRO A 42 10.77 0.93 2.60
C PRO A 42 12.10 1.43 2.01
N GLU A 43 12.79 2.34 2.71
CA GLU A 43 14.19 2.67 2.43
C GLU A 43 15.11 1.90 3.37
N VAL A 44 15.92 0.99 2.81
CA VAL A 44 16.98 0.31 3.54
C VAL A 44 18.20 1.23 3.56
N PHE A 45 18.58 1.72 4.74
CA PHE A 45 19.80 2.51 4.91
C PHE A 45 20.94 1.61 5.37
N GLU A 46 21.94 1.40 4.50
CA GLU A 46 23.22 0.83 4.93
C GLU A 46 24.03 1.94 5.61
N LEU A 47 24.23 1.81 6.92
CA LEU A 47 24.92 2.80 7.72
C LEU A 47 26.22 2.19 8.26
N ASN A 48 27.35 2.62 7.72
CA ASN A 48 28.66 2.26 8.26
C ASN A 48 28.90 3.06 9.55
N ILE A 49 28.44 2.52 10.67
CA ILE A 49 28.61 3.12 12.00
C ILE A 49 29.76 2.40 12.72
N THR A 50 30.59 3.13 13.45
CA THR A 50 31.60 2.49 14.30
C THR A 50 31.00 2.12 15.67
N ASN A 51 31.46 1.03 16.30
CA ASN A 51 30.90 0.50 17.56
C ASN A 51 30.83 1.57 18.69
N THR A 52 31.77 2.52 18.69
CA THR A 52 31.83 3.67 19.61
C THR A 52 30.77 4.75 19.37
N GLU A 53 30.19 4.83 18.17
CA GLU A 53 29.11 5.77 17.84
C GLU A 53 27.74 5.20 18.21
N CYS A 54 27.52 3.88 18.06
CA CYS A 54 26.29 3.19 18.50
C CYS A 54 26.03 3.36 20.01
N THR A 55 27.05 3.17 20.86
CA THR A 55 26.91 3.31 22.32
C THR A 55 26.60 4.75 22.75
N LYS A 56 27.09 5.75 22.00
CA LYS A 56 26.78 7.17 22.21
C LYS A 56 25.36 7.54 21.78
N VAL A 57 24.77 6.83 20.82
CA VAL A 57 23.40 7.05 20.34
C VAL A 57 22.38 6.44 21.30
N ILE A 58 22.61 5.19 21.74
CA ILE A 58 21.73 4.51 22.71
C ILE A 58 21.66 5.31 24.03
N SER A 59 22.79 5.84 24.50
CA SER A 59 22.83 6.68 25.71
C SER A 59 22.25 8.10 25.54
N LYS A 60 22.17 8.62 24.31
CA LYS A 60 21.54 9.93 24.02
C LYS A 60 20.03 9.83 23.79
N CYS A 61 19.55 8.71 23.26
CA CYS A 61 18.12 8.44 23.06
C CYS A 61 17.42 8.04 24.37
N TYR A 62 18.17 7.53 25.36
CA TYR A 62 17.64 7.17 26.67
C TYR A 62 18.52 7.68 27.83
N PRO A 63 18.49 9.00 28.13
CA PRO A 63 19.00 9.49 29.38
C PRO A 63 17.95 9.23 30.47
N SER A 64 18.13 8.15 31.22
CA SER A 64 17.58 7.89 32.57
C SER A 64 16.18 8.46 32.92
N GLN A 65 15.21 7.56 33.07
CA GLN A 65 14.00 7.67 33.91
C GLN A 65 13.15 8.95 33.79
N ILE A 66 12.00 8.84 33.10
CA ILE A 66 10.65 9.24 33.54
C ILE A 66 9.67 8.86 32.42
N VAL A 67 8.71 8.01 32.75
CA VAL A 67 7.56 7.66 31.90
C VAL A 67 6.44 8.68 32.18
N PRO A 68 5.68 9.10 31.15
CA PRO A 68 4.24 8.91 31.23
C PRO A 68 3.71 8.02 30.11
N SER A 69 2.74 7.20 30.52
CA SER A 69 2.02 6.14 29.84
C SER A 69 1.26 6.60 28.58
N THR A 70 1.75 6.25 27.40
CA THR A 70 1.00 5.86 26.17
C THR A 70 1.87 5.66 24.91
N LEU A 71 3.19 5.90 24.96
CA LEU A 71 4.07 5.55 23.84
C LEU A 71 4.41 4.05 23.86
N GLY A 72 4.06 3.35 22.77
CA GLY A 72 4.37 1.95 22.55
C GLY A 72 5.85 1.64 22.77
N ALA A 73 6.11 0.60 23.55
CA ALA A 73 7.45 0.09 23.78
C ALA A 73 8.17 -0.19 22.45
N VAL A 74 9.39 0.31 22.31
CA VAL A 74 10.30 -0.06 21.22
C VAL A 74 10.76 -1.49 21.50
N TYR A 75 10.29 -2.43 20.68
CA TYR A 75 10.79 -3.81 20.70
C TYR A 75 11.97 -3.92 19.73
N ILE A 76 13.16 -4.13 20.27
CA ILE A 76 14.29 -4.66 19.50
C ILE A 76 13.99 -6.16 19.37
N GLU A 77 13.51 -6.60 18.21
CA GLU A 77 13.42 -8.03 17.93
C GLU A 77 14.80 -8.51 17.52
N GLU A 78 15.35 -9.48 18.27
CA GLU A 78 16.57 -10.18 17.90
C GLU A 78 16.33 -10.93 16.59
N ASP A 79 17.25 -10.76 15.62
CA ASP A 79 17.22 -11.50 14.37
C ASP A 79 17.15 -13.01 14.64
N ILE A 80 16.21 -13.69 13.99
CA ILE A 80 16.23 -15.15 14.00
C ILE A 80 17.49 -15.63 13.26
N SER A 81 18.21 -16.56 13.88
CA SER A 81 19.38 -17.17 13.25
C SER A 81 19.01 -17.75 11.88
N SER A 82 19.96 -17.75 10.93
CA SER A 82 19.74 -18.29 9.57
C SER A 82 19.19 -19.72 9.60
N GLU A 83 19.63 -20.53 10.55
CA GLU A 83 19.15 -21.91 10.72
C GLU A 83 17.73 -21.99 11.30
N GLU A 84 17.37 -21.10 12.22
CA GLU A 84 16.00 -21.02 12.72
C GLU A 84 15.02 -20.54 11.65
N PHE A 85 15.42 -19.55 10.85
CA PHE A 85 14.65 -19.10 9.69
C PHE A 85 14.38 -20.26 8.72
N LYS A 86 15.43 -20.97 8.29
CA LYS A 86 15.28 -22.12 7.38
C LYS A 86 14.35 -23.18 7.95
N ARG A 87 14.47 -23.49 9.26
CA ARG A 87 13.61 -24.47 9.93
C ARG A 87 12.15 -24.04 9.92
N LYS A 88 11.84 -22.80 10.35
CA LYS A 88 10.46 -22.28 10.35
C LYS A 88 9.90 -22.20 8.92
N LEU A 89 10.72 -21.81 7.96
CA LEU A 89 10.32 -21.71 6.55
C LEU A 89 9.98 -23.07 5.97
N LEU A 90 10.78 -24.09 6.32
CA LEU A 90 10.53 -25.47 5.95
C LEU A 90 9.21 -25.97 6.56
N THR A 91 8.95 -25.69 7.84
CA THR A 91 7.67 -26.04 8.50
C THR A 91 6.48 -25.41 7.76
N LEU A 92 6.54 -24.12 7.43
CA LEU A 92 5.49 -23.44 6.69
C LEU A 92 5.27 -24.06 5.31
N LYS A 93 6.36 -24.33 4.57
CA LYS A 93 6.33 -24.96 3.26
C LYS A 93 5.72 -26.36 3.29
N GLU A 94 6.12 -27.19 4.25
CA GLU A 94 5.57 -28.53 4.43
C GLU A 94 4.09 -28.48 4.80
N SER A 95 3.68 -27.55 5.67
CA SER A 95 2.28 -27.35 6.03
C SER A 95 1.44 -27.01 4.79
N LEU A 96 1.85 -26.00 4.01
CA LEU A 96 1.18 -25.60 2.77
C LEU A 96 1.07 -26.74 1.75
N THR A 97 2.11 -27.56 1.64
CA THR A 97 2.14 -28.72 0.72
C THR A 97 1.27 -29.87 1.23
N SER A 98 1.19 -30.06 2.56
CA SER A 98 0.42 -31.15 3.17
C SER A 98 -1.09 -30.93 3.08
N VAL A 99 -1.53 -29.67 3.23
CA VAL A 99 -2.93 -29.25 3.12
C VAL A 99 -3.51 -29.55 1.74
N GLN A 100 -2.68 -29.64 0.70
CA GLN A 100 -3.10 -30.04 -0.65
C GLN A 100 -3.58 -31.49 -0.70
N LYS A 101 -3.16 -32.34 0.23
CA LYS A 101 -3.43 -33.78 0.24
C LYS A 101 -4.59 -34.18 1.13
N THR A 102 -5.06 -33.31 2.02
CA THR A 102 -6.07 -33.61 3.03
C THR A 102 -7.24 -32.65 2.94
N SER A 103 -8.44 -33.17 2.71
CA SER A 103 -9.69 -32.43 2.41
C SER A 103 -10.28 -31.60 3.57
N PHE A 104 -9.54 -31.39 4.66
CA PHE A 104 -10.06 -30.74 5.88
C PHE A 104 -9.13 -29.67 6.43
N SER A 105 -9.77 -28.71 7.10
CA SER A 105 -9.30 -27.47 7.70
C SER A 105 -8.14 -27.61 8.69
N LYS A 106 -6.96 -28.01 8.21
CA LYS A 106 -5.75 -27.94 9.01
C LYS A 106 -5.28 -26.48 9.07
N SER A 107 -5.03 -25.99 10.28
CA SER A 107 -4.36 -24.70 10.48
C SER A 107 -2.99 -24.72 9.80
N ILE A 108 -2.64 -23.63 9.12
CA ILE A 108 -1.30 -23.50 8.54
C ILE A 108 -0.30 -23.31 9.67
N GLU A 109 0.56 -24.29 9.84
CA GLU A 109 1.66 -24.29 10.80
C GLU A 109 2.83 -23.44 10.25
N GLY A 110 3.60 -22.79 11.12
CA GLY A 110 4.75 -21.99 10.71
C GLY A 110 4.42 -20.57 10.27
N ILE A 111 3.15 -20.14 10.35
CA ILE A 111 2.74 -18.77 9.96
C ILE A 111 3.41 -17.70 10.83
N GLU A 112 3.81 -18.05 12.05
CA GLU A 112 4.50 -17.18 12.99
C GLU A 112 5.83 -16.64 12.46
N ILE A 113 6.42 -17.31 11.47
CA ILE A 113 7.63 -16.86 10.78
C ILE A 113 7.46 -15.43 10.25
N LEU A 114 6.25 -15.08 9.77
CA LEU A 114 5.96 -13.75 9.21
C LEU A 114 6.09 -12.63 10.23
N SER A 115 6.09 -12.93 11.53
CA SER A 115 6.31 -11.95 12.60
C SER A 115 7.76 -11.84 13.06
N THR A 116 8.67 -12.68 12.53
CA THR A 116 10.04 -12.82 13.06
C THR A 116 11.14 -12.67 12.01
N ILE A 117 10.77 -12.49 10.74
CA ILE A 117 11.73 -12.37 9.62
C ILE A 117 12.20 -10.93 9.45
N CYS A 118 13.44 -10.77 9.00
CA CYS A 118 14.01 -9.48 8.59
C CYS A 118 13.88 -9.24 7.07
N LEU A 119 14.15 -8.02 6.60
CA LEU A 119 13.93 -7.66 5.19
C LEU A 119 14.81 -8.49 4.24
N SER A 120 16.04 -8.84 4.65
CA SER A 120 16.91 -9.71 3.84
C SER A 120 16.35 -11.11 3.59
N GLN A 121 15.43 -11.59 4.42
CA GLN A 121 14.85 -12.93 4.32
C GLN A 121 13.56 -12.97 3.48
N ILE A 122 12.98 -11.82 3.15
CA ILE A 122 11.75 -11.71 2.37
C ILE A 122 11.85 -12.38 0.99
N PRO A 123 12.93 -12.20 0.20
CA PRO A 123 13.04 -12.83 -1.12
C PRO A 123 12.98 -14.36 -1.05
N ASP A 124 13.69 -14.95 -0.08
CA ASP A 124 13.72 -16.40 0.15
C ASP A 124 12.35 -16.92 0.58
N LEU A 125 11.67 -16.19 1.48
CA LEU A 125 10.29 -16.49 1.88
C LEU A 125 9.36 -16.48 0.66
N CYS A 126 9.35 -15.40 -0.12
CA CYS A 126 8.45 -15.26 -1.27
C CYS A 126 8.68 -16.36 -2.30
N THR A 127 9.93 -16.71 -2.58
CA THR A 127 10.30 -17.78 -3.51
C THR A 127 9.85 -19.15 -2.97
N ALA A 128 10.06 -19.42 -1.68
CA ALA A 128 9.59 -20.65 -1.06
C ALA A 128 8.06 -20.78 -1.10
N LEU A 129 7.34 -19.69 -0.82
CA LEU A 129 5.88 -19.64 -0.87
C LEU A 129 5.33 -19.87 -2.28
N GLN A 130 5.86 -19.16 -3.29
CA GLN A 130 5.48 -19.35 -4.70
C GLN A 130 5.63 -20.81 -5.12
N ASN A 131 6.75 -21.45 -4.76
CA ASN A 131 7.00 -22.87 -5.07
C ASN A 131 6.08 -23.83 -4.29
N SER A 132 5.45 -23.36 -3.21
CA SER A 132 4.57 -24.17 -2.36
C SER A 132 3.11 -24.09 -2.80
N PHE A 133 2.71 -23.05 -3.52
CA PHE A 133 1.34 -22.89 -4.00
C PHE A 133 1.10 -23.68 -5.29
N SER A 134 0.57 -24.90 -5.16
CA SER A 134 0.18 -25.73 -6.31
C SER A 134 -1.32 -25.65 -6.66
N SER A 135 -2.12 -25.00 -5.81
CA SER A 135 -3.57 -24.84 -6.00
C SER A 135 -4.09 -23.54 -5.41
N GLU A 136 -5.19 -23.00 -5.96
CA GLU A 136 -5.87 -21.82 -5.41
C GLU A 136 -6.29 -22.01 -3.94
N MET A 137 -6.70 -23.23 -3.57
CA MET A 137 -7.14 -23.53 -2.20
C MET A 137 -6.01 -23.28 -1.18
N THR A 138 -4.77 -23.60 -1.54
CA THR A 138 -3.61 -23.35 -0.67
C THR A 138 -3.38 -21.85 -0.47
N VAL A 139 -3.57 -21.05 -1.53
CA VAL A 139 -3.47 -19.58 -1.45
C VAL A 139 -4.59 -19.01 -0.57
N ILE A 140 -5.82 -19.48 -0.74
CA ILE A 140 -6.98 -19.08 0.09
C ILE A 140 -6.70 -19.35 1.57
N LEU A 141 -6.26 -20.56 1.89
CA LEU A 141 -5.97 -20.95 3.28
C LEU A 141 -4.83 -20.12 3.85
N PHE A 142 -3.80 -19.83 3.06
CA PHE A 142 -2.68 -18.99 3.48
C PHE A 142 -3.11 -17.56 3.78
N ILE A 143 -3.87 -16.93 2.89
CA ILE A 143 -4.41 -15.58 3.13
C ILE A 143 -5.31 -15.57 4.36
N ASN A 144 -6.18 -16.57 4.52
CA ASN A 144 -7.03 -16.67 5.71
C ASN A 144 -6.21 -16.89 6.99
N ALA A 145 -5.11 -17.64 6.93
CA ALA A 145 -4.21 -17.80 8.08
C ALA A 145 -3.57 -16.47 8.47
N ILE A 146 -3.16 -15.65 7.48
CA ILE A 146 -2.66 -14.28 7.73
C ILE A 146 -3.74 -13.40 8.36
N LEU A 147 -4.97 -13.45 7.83
CA LEU A 147 -6.07 -12.60 8.34
C LEU A 147 -6.52 -12.97 9.75
N ASN A 148 -6.33 -14.23 10.15
CA ASN A 148 -6.60 -14.70 11.50
C ASN A 148 -5.34 -14.68 12.40
N PHE A 149 -4.21 -14.20 11.88
CA PHE A 149 -2.97 -14.17 12.65
C PHE A 149 -3.01 -13.00 13.63
N GLU A 150 -2.74 -13.28 14.91
CA GLU A 150 -2.88 -12.28 15.99
C GLU A 150 -1.92 -11.09 15.85
N LYS A 151 -0.74 -11.31 15.24
CA LYS A 151 0.24 -10.25 15.03
C LYS A 151 0.07 -9.65 13.63
N PRO A 152 -0.16 -8.33 13.49
CA PRO A 152 -0.27 -7.72 12.18
C PRO A 152 1.05 -7.86 11.41
N LEU A 153 0.97 -8.05 10.11
CA LEU A 153 2.14 -8.06 9.26
C LEU A 153 2.78 -6.67 9.21
N SER A 154 4.11 -6.68 9.14
CA SER A 154 4.89 -5.52 8.73
C SER A 154 4.45 -5.07 7.32
N LEU A 155 4.54 -3.77 7.02
CA LEU A 155 4.17 -3.24 5.71
C LEU A 155 5.00 -3.88 4.59
N SER A 156 6.31 -4.02 4.79
CA SER A 156 7.25 -4.56 3.83
C SER A 156 6.95 -6.03 3.51
N ILE A 157 6.65 -6.82 4.55
CA ILE A 157 6.24 -8.22 4.39
C ILE A 157 4.90 -8.29 3.65
N ALA A 158 3.91 -7.48 4.06
CA ALA A 158 2.62 -7.46 3.40
C ALA A 158 2.72 -7.04 1.92
N SER A 159 3.49 -6.00 1.59
CA SER A 159 3.75 -5.58 0.20
C SER A 159 4.46 -6.65 -0.61
N ALA A 160 5.48 -7.31 -0.04
CA ALA A 160 6.16 -8.40 -0.72
C ALA A 160 5.23 -9.59 -0.98
N LEU A 161 4.38 -9.97 -0.01
CA LEU A 161 3.37 -10.99 -0.21
C LEU A 161 2.35 -10.58 -1.28
N VAL A 162 1.88 -9.33 -1.28
CA VAL A 162 0.96 -8.86 -2.32
C VAL A 162 1.62 -8.96 -3.70
N LYS A 163 2.83 -8.43 -3.85
CA LYS A 163 3.52 -8.35 -5.13
C LYS A 163 3.91 -9.72 -5.69
N TYR A 164 4.50 -10.57 -4.86
CA TYR A 164 5.11 -11.82 -5.31
C TYR A 164 4.19 -13.03 -5.15
N VAL A 165 3.20 -12.98 -4.25
CA VAL A 165 2.32 -14.12 -3.97
C VAL A 165 0.90 -13.84 -4.44
N ILE A 166 0.24 -12.82 -3.90
CA ILE A 166 -1.19 -12.60 -4.13
C ILE A 166 -1.44 -12.12 -5.56
N TYR A 167 -0.64 -11.19 -6.07
CA TYR A 167 -0.84 -10.62 -7.40
C TYR A 167 -0.76 -11.66 -8.53
N PRO A 168 0.30 -12.49 -8.63
CA PRO A 168 0.38 -13.49 -9.67
C PRO A 168 -0.74 -14.54 -9.58
N GLN A 169 -1.16 -14.89 -8.36
CA GLN A 169 -2.16 -15.94 -8.14
C GLN A 169 -3.59 -15.44 -8.33
N VAL A 170 -3.88 -14.17 -8.03
CA VAL A 170 -5.24 -13.62 -7.98
C VAL A 170 -5.53 -12.67 -9.14
N PHE A 171 -4.64 -11.70 -9.39
CA PHE A 171 -4.91 -10.58 -10.29
C PHE A 171 -4.35 -10.78 -11.70
N GLU A 172 -3.25 -11.52 -11.82
CA GLU A 172 -2.69 -11.91 -13.12
C GLU A 172 -3.38 -13.16 -13.71
N ASN A 173 -3.83 -14.07 -12.84
CA ASN A 173 -4.50 -15.29 -13.26
C ASN A 173 -5.95 -15.01 -13.73
N LYS A 174 -6.20 -15.25 -15.03
CA LYS A 174 -7.52 -15.03 -15.66
C LYS A 174 -8.60 -16.02 -15.22
N GLN A 175 -8.22 -17.10 -14.55
CA GLN A 175 -9.12 -18.16 -14.11
C GLN A 175 -9.36 -18.18 -12.61
N SER A 176 -8.94 -17.12 -11.89
CA SER A 176 -9.12 -16.99 -10.45
C SER A 176 -10.56 -17.26 -10.02
N SER A 177 -10.76 -18.22 -9.11
CA SER A 177 -12.10 -18.50 -8.60
C SER A 177 -12.69 -17.32 -7.82
N ARG A 178 -14.03 -17.30 -7.75
CA ARG A 178 -14.77 -16.31 -6.93
C ARG A 178 -14.35 -16.33 -5.47
N ASN A 179 -13.99 -17.49 -4.94
CA ASN A 179 -13.56 -17.64 -3.55
C ASN A 179 -12.18 -16.99 -3.33
N LEU A 180 -11.24 -17.24 -4.25
CA LEU A 180 -9.91 -16.62 -4.17
C LEU A 180 -10.00 -15.09 -4.27
N LEU A 181 -10.84 -14.58 -5.18
CA LEU A 181 -11.10 -13.13 -5.29
C LEU A 181 -11.72 -12.58 -4.00
N ALA A 182 -12.72 -13.23 -3.42
CA ALA A 182 -13.34 -12.78 -2.17
C ALA A 182 -12.33 -12.75 -1.02
N THR A 183 -11.47 -13.75 -0.90
CA THR A 183 -10.41 -13.79 0.11
C THR A 183 -9.39 -12.65 -0.10
N ALA A 184 -9.03 -12.34 -1.33
CA ALA A 184 -8.16 -11.19 -1.64
C ALA A 184 -8.83 -9.83 -1.35
N LEU A 185 -10.15 -9.72 -1.55
CA LEU A 185 -10.91 -8.53 -1.15
C LEU A 185 -10.90 -8.34 0.37
N ASN A 186 -11.09 -9.40 1.16
CA ASN A 186 -10.96 -9.33 2.62
C ASN A 186 -9.53 -8.93 3.04
N PHE A 187 -8.52 -9.41 2.32
CA PHE A 187 -7.14 -8.97 2.55
C PHE A 187 -6.95 -7.47 2.31
N SER A 188 -7.62 -6.90 1.30
CA SER A 188 -7.55 -5.47 1.02
C SER A 188 -8.21 -4.58 2.08
N GLU A 189 -9.14 -5.12 2.87
CA GLU A 189 -9.70 -4.42 4.04
C GLU A 189 -8.69 -4.33 5.18
N THR A 190 -7.89 -5.39 5.38
CA THR A 190 -6.92 -5.47 6.48
C THR A 190 -5.58 -4.81 6.14
N TYR A 191 -5.12 -4.97 4.90
CA TYR A 191 -3.84 -4.46 4.40
C TYR A 191 -4.05 -3.58 3.16
N PRO A 192 -4.77 -2.44 3.28
CA PRO A 192 -5.14 -1.61 2.13
C PRO A 192 -3.95 -0.98 1.44
N LYS A 193 -2.92 -0.56 2.19
CA LYS A 193 -1.76 0.12 1.62
C LYS A 193 -0.93 -0.77 0.67
N PRO A 194 -0.52 -2.00 1.06
CA PRO A 194 0.04 -2.98 0.13
C PRO A 194 -0.78 -3.19 -1.14
N ILE A 195 -2.12 -3.24 -1.02
CA ILE A 195 -3.00 -3.43 -2.19
C ILE A 195 -2.99 -2.20 -3.11
N VAL A 196 -3.01 -0.99 -2.54
CA VAL A 196 -2.89 0.24 -3.33
C VAL A 196 -1.58 0.27 -4.09
N ASP A 197 -0.46 0.02 -3.40
CA ASP A 197 0.88 0.23 -3.92
C ASP A 197 1.32 -0.87 -4.91
N GLU A 198 0.91 -2.13 -4.66
CA GLU A 198 1.39 -3.29 -5.42
C GLU A 198 0.34 -3.85 -6.38
N VAL A 199 -0.94 -3.45 -6.28
CA VAL A 199 -2.01 -3.90 -7.19
C VAL A 199 -2.63 -2.73 -7.94
N ILE A 200 -3.30 -1.82 -7.23
CA ILE A 200 -4.15 -0.79 -7.87
C ILE A 200 -3.30 0.14 -8.73
N VAL A 201 -2.25 0.74 -8.16
CA VAL A 201 -1.40 1.69 -8.87
C VAL A 201 -0.65 1.03 -10.03
N PRO A 202 0.02 -0.14 -9.87
CA PRO A 202 0.67 -0.82 -10.98
C PRO A 202 -0.29 -1.20 -12.11
N CYS A 203 -1.49 -1.69 -11.80
CA CYS A 203 -2.48 -2.02 -12.83
C CYS A 203 -2.87 -0.79 -13.66
N LEU A 204 -2.97 0.37 -13.03
CA LEU A 204 -3.36 1.63 -13.68
C LEU A 204 -2.25 2.30 -14.51
N LYS A 205 -1.00 1.81 -14.41
CA LYS A 205 0.09 2.20 -15.33
C LYS A 205 -0.02 1.52 -16.69
N ASN A 206 -0.75 0.41 -16.79
CA ASN A 206 -0.93 -0.31 -18.04
C ASN A 206 -2.01 0.35 -18.91
N THR A 207 -1.68 0.58 -20.19
CA THR A 207 -2.61 1.20 -21.15
C THR A 207 -3.84 0.35 -21.45
N SER A 208 -3.74 -0.97 -21.21
CA SER A 208 -4.83 -1.93 -21.34
C SER A 208 -4.94 -2.74 -20.05
N ILE A 209 -6.13 -2.69 -19.43
CA ILE A 209 -6.48 -3.51 -18.27
C ILE A 209 -7.59 -4.45 -18.73
N GLU A 210 -7.45 -5.73 -18.41
CA GLU A 210 -8.48 -6.72 -18.70
C GLU A 210 -9.79 -6.38 -17.98
N SER A 211 -10.93 -6.62 -18.63
CA SER A 211 -12.26 -6.26 -18.09
C SER A 211 -12.52 -6.85 -16.70
N LEU A 212 -12.18 -8.12 -16.49
CA LEU A 212 -12.40 -8.80 -15.21
C LEU A 212 -11.53 -8.20 -14.08
N LEU A 213 -10.27 -7.88 -14.40
CA LEU A 213 -9.37 -7.20 -13.47
C LEU A 213 -9.90 -5.80 -13.15
N LEU A 214 -10.32 -5.02 -14.15
CA LEU A 214 -10.90 -3.70 -13.94
C LEU A 214 -12.16 -3.75 -13.05
N GLU A 215 -13.05 -4.72 -13.26
CA GLU A 215 -14.23 -4.92 -12.40
C GLU A 215 -13.83 -5.24 -10.96
N THR A 216 -12.78 -6.02 -10.77
CA THR A 216 -12.25 -6.36 -9.44
C THR A 216 -11.67 -5.13 -8.75
N LEU A 217 -10.86 -4.33 -9.47
CA LEU A 217 -10.32 -3.06 -8.95
C LEU A 217 -11.45 -2.09 -8.60
N LEU A 218 -12.50 -2.00 -9.43
CA LEU A 218 -13.67 -1.17 -9.16
C LEU A 218 -14.41 -1.61 -7.90
N LYS A 219 -14.53 -2.91 -7.63
CA LYS A 219 -15.11 -3.43 -6.38
C LYS A 219 -14.26 -3.04 -5.17
N MET A 220 -12.94 -3.24 -5.27
CA MET A 220 -12.00 -2.87 -4.19
C MET A 220 -12.14 -1.41 -3.78
N VAL A 221 -12.07 -0.49 -4.74
CA VAL A 221 -12.09 0.95 -4.42
C VAL A 221 -13.45 1.44 -3.93
N LYS A 222 -14.54 0.77 -4.34
CA LYS A 222 -15.91 1.11 -3.90
C LYS A 222 -16.16 0.77 -2.44
N SER A 223 -15.70 -0.39 -1.97
CA SER A 223 -16.13 -0.90 -0.66
C SER A 223 -15.04 -1.52 0.21
N ASN A 224 -13.97 -2.09 -0.35
CA ASN A 224 -13.02 -2.88 0.44
C ASN A 224 -11.83 -2.06 0.96
N ILE A 225 -11.44 -0.99 0.27
CA ILE A 225 -10.45 -0.06 0.85
C ILE A 225 -11.13 0.70 2.00
N PRO A 226 -10.60 0.71 3.24
CA PRO A 226 -11.20 1.48 4.34
C PRO A 226 -11.19 2.99 4.05
N ASN A 227 -12.14 3.74 4.62
CA ASN A 227 -12.33 5.16 4.31
C ASN A 227 -11.08 6.01 4.58
N GLU A 228 -10.36 5.69 5.64
CA GLU A 228 -9.11 6.35 6.06
C GLU A 228 -7.97 6.20 5.03
N TYR A 229 -8.03 5.19 4.15
CA TYR A 229 -7.04 4.97 3.08
C TYR A 229 -7.49 5.50 1.71
N VAL A 230 -8.72 6.02 1.58
CA VAL A 230 -9.22 6.52 0.29
C VAL A 230 -8.40 7.72 -0.20
N CYS A 231 -8.08 8.66 0.69
CA CYS A 231 -7.24 9.82 0.36
C CYS A 231 -5.84 9.39 -0.09
N TYR A 232 -5.24 8.43 0.60
CA TYR A 232 -3.96 7.83 0.21
C TYR A 232 -4.05 7.23 -1.20
N CYS A 233 -5.06 6.38 -1.44
CA CYS A 233 -5.27 5.73 -2.73
C CYS A 233 -5.42 6.75 -3.88
N ILE A 234 -6.20 7.81 -3.69
CA ILE A 234 -6.35 8.87 -4.69
C ILE A 234 -4.98 9.50 -4.99
N LYS A 235 -4.22 9.92 -3.96
CA LYS A 235 -2.91 10.54 -4.14
C LYS A 235 -1.93 9.62 -4.86
N SER A 236 -1.83 8.35 -4.46
CA SER A 236 -0.92 7.38 -5.10
C SER A 236 -1.25 7.16 -6.57
N ILE A 237 -2.54 7.11 -6.92
CA ILE A 237 -2.98 7.04 -8.33
C ILE A 237 -2.61 8.31 -9.07
N LEU A 238 -2.92 9.47 -8.50
CA LEU A 238 -2.65 10.77 -9.12
C LEU A 238 -1.16 10.93 -9.42
N GLU A 239 -0.28 10.57 -8.51
CA GLU A 239 1.17 10.68 -8.68
C GLU A 239 1.70 9.86 -9.84
N GLN A 240 1.20 8.62 -10.00
CA GLN A 240 1.87 7.60 -10.81
C GLN A 240 1.10 7.17 -12.08
N ALA A 241 -0.19 7.46 -12.19
CA ALA A 241 -1.02 6.94 -13.27
C ALA A 241 -1.00 7.81 -14.55
N ILE A 242 -1.28 7.15 -15.67
CA ILE A 242 -1.38 7.75 -17.01
C ILE A 242 -2.83 8.20 -17.25
N PRO A 243 -3.11 9.31 -17.96
CA PRO A 243 -4.47 9.80 -18.21
C PRO A 243 -5.28 8.93 -19.19
N ILE A 244 -5.73 7.76 -18.71
CA ILE A 244 -6.56 6.82 -19.47
C ILE A 244 -7.92 6.61 -18.80
N ASP A 245 -8.88 6.15 -19.60
CA ASP A 245 -10.27 5.96 -19.21
C ASP A 245 -10.47 5.07 -17.97
N ASN A 246 -9.61 4.07 -17.75
CA ASN A 246 -9.70 3.20 -16.57
C ASN A 246 -9.32 3.94 -15.28
N VAL A 247 -8.33 4.83 -15.34
CA VAL A 247 -7.91 5.68 -14.22
C VAL A 247 -9.06 6.60 -13.81
N PHE A 248 -9.73 7.23 -14.78
CA PHE A 248 -10.86 8.11 -14.48
C PHE A 248 -12.02 7.36 -13.84
N SER A 249 -12.33 6.15 -14.29
CA SER A 249 -13.36 5.32 -13.64
C SER A 249 -13.00 4.99 -12.20
N ILE A 250 -11.75 4.61 -11.91
CA ILE A 250 -11.34 4.28 -10.54
C ILE A 250 -11.35 5.51 -9.64
N LEU A 251 -10.75 6.63 -10.09
CA LEU A 251 -10.74 7.89 -9.36
C LEU A 251 -12.16 8.41 -9.10
N GLN A 252 -13.07 8.28 -10.08
CA GLN A 252 -14.46 8.69 -9.91
C GLN A 252 -15.10 7.95 -8.72
N ASN A 253 -14.90 6.63 -8.62
CA ASN A 253 -15.47 5.83 -7.53
C ASN A 253 -14.86 6.18 -6.17
N LEU A 254 -13.55 6.47 -6.12
CA LEU A 254 -12.90 6.91 -4.89
C LEU A 254 -13.40 8.27 -4.42
N VAL A 255 -13.54 9.22 -5.35
CA VAL A 255 -14.07 10.57 -5.06
C VAL A 255 -15.51 10.50 -4.57
N GLU A 256 -16.35 9.69 -5.21
CA GLU A 256 -17.77 9.53 -4.85
C GLU A 256 -17.99 8.94 -3.45
N ARG A 257 -16.96 8.35 -2.82
CA ARG A 257 -17.04 7.90 -1.43
C ARG A 257 -17.08 9.03 -0.42
N LYS A 258 -16.79 10.28 -0.82
CA LYS A 258 -16.91 11.49 0.02
C LYS A 258 -16.32 11.29 1.42
N VAL A 259 -15.02 11.01 1.47
CA VAL A 259 -14.29 10.89 2.74
C VAL A 259 -13.81 12.26 3.22
N TYR A 260 -13.64 12.40 4.54
CA TYR A 260 -12.86 13.50 5.10
C TYR A 260 -11.44 13.42 4.54
N HIS A 261 -10.91 14.57 4.11
CA HIS A 261 -9.65 14.62 3.42
C HIS A 261 -8.68 15.63 4.02
N GLU A 262 -7.40 15.35 3.86
CA GLU A 262 -6.31 16.24 4.25
C GLU A 262 -6.25 17.47 3.33
N GLN A 263 -5.70 18.58 3.84
CA GLN A 263 -5.69 19.89 3.17
C GLN A 263 -5.12 19.89 1.74
N ASN A 264 -4.24 18.95 1.39
CA ASN A 264 -3.57 18.91 0.08
C ASN A 264 -4.23 17.99 -0.96
N LEU A 265 -5.32 17.28 -0.64
CA LEU A 265 -5.99 16.41 -1.63
C LEU A 265 -6.54 17.20 -2.81
N LEU A 266 -7.24 18.32 -2.53
CA LEU A 266 -7.86 19.16 -3.56
C LEU A 266 -6.81 19.81 -4.47
N GLU A 267 -5.67 20.18 -3.89
CA GLU A 267 -4.54 20.72 -4.64
C GLU A 267 -3.94 19.67 -5.59
N ALA A 268 -3.73 18.44 -5.10
CA ALA A 268 -3.23 17.33 -5.92
C ALA A 268 -4.18 16.98 -7.07
N LEU A 269 -5.49 16.93 -6.79
CA LEU A 269 -6.53 16.75 -7.80
C LEU A 269 -6.48 17.87 -8.83
N THR A 270 -6.49 19.13 -8.39
CA THR A 270 -6.48 20.30 -9.27
C THR A 270 -5.27 20.29 -10.20
N ARG A 271 -4.06 20.10 -9.66
CA ARG A 271 -2.82 20.02 -10.44
C ARG A 271 -2.87 18.93 -11.51
N LYS A 272 -3.43 17.76 -11.17
CA LYS A 272 -3.52 16.65 -12.13
C LYS A 272 -4.60 16.89 -13.18
N ILE A 273 -5.76 17.43 -12.80
CA ILE A 273 -6.81 17.81 -13.73
C ILE A 273 -6.30 18.83 -14.75
N GLU A 274 -5.56 19.85 -14.30
CA GLU A 274 -4.93 20.82 -15.20
C GLU A 274 -4.05 20.12 -16.23
N SER A 275 -3.16 19.24 -15.78
CA SER A 275 -2.23 18.50 -16.64
C SER A 275 -2.91 17.55 -17.64
N TRP A 276 -4.07 16.98 -17.29
CA TRP A 276 -4.79 16.00 -18.11
C TRP A 276 -5.81 16.64 -19.06
N SER A 277 -6.25 17.86 -18.77
CA SER A 277 -7.38 18.53 -19.42
C SER A 277 -7.30 18.55 -20.95
N SER A 278 -6.14 18.95 -21.51
CA SER A 278 -5.93 19.08 -22.95
C SER A 278 -5.89 17.73 -23.68
N ILE A 279 -5.29 16.73 -23.03
CA ILE A 279 -5.15 15.36 -23.53
C ILE A 279 -6.50 14.65 -23.54
N CYS A 280 -7.32 14.89 -22.51
CA CYS A 280 -8.54 14.13 -22.24
C CYS A 280 -9.83 14.80 -22.70
N LYS A 281 -9.75 15.85 -23.54
CA LYS A 281 -10.91 16.63 -23.98
C LYS A 281 -12.03 15.82 -24.66
N LYS A 282 -11.72 14.62 -25.18
CA LYS A 282 -12.68 13.69 -25.81
C LYS A 282 -13.14 12.54 -24.90
N SER A 283 -12.57 12.41 -23.70
CA SER A 283 -12.92 11.32 -22.78
C SER A 283 -14.18 11.66 -21.98
N VAL A 284 -15.26 10.90 -22.19
CA VAL A 284 -16.49 11.03 -21.41
C VAL A 284 -16.24 10.68 -19.94
N LYS A 285 -15.34 9.72 -19.66
CA LYS A 285 -15.00 9.31 -18.30
C LYS A 285 -14.20 10.39 -17.56
N PHE A 286 -13.32 11.09 -18.26
CA PHE A 286 -12.67 12.27 -17.69
C PHE A 286 -13.69 13.34 -17.32
N THR A 287 -14.63 13.67 -18.20
CA THR A 287 -15.70 14.64 -17.88
C THR A 287 -16.54 14.18 -16.68
N LYS A 288 -16.84 12.88 -16.56
CA LYS A 288 -17.56 12.33 -15.41
C LYS A 288 -16.76 12.49 -14.11
N LEU A 289 -15.45 12.24 -14.13
CA LEU A 289 -14.57 12.50 -12.99
C LEU A 289 -14.63 13.98 -12.56
N LEU A 290 -14.56 14.93 -13.51
CA LEU A 290 -14.68 16.36 -13.21
C LEU A 290 -16.02 16.67 -12.52
N ILE A 291 -17.12 16.12 -13.04
CA ILE A 291 -18.46 16.28 -12.46
C ILE A 291 -18.48 15.74 -11.03
N SER A 292 -17.96 14.53 -10.79
CA SER A 292 -17.96 13.92 -9.46
C SER A 292 -17.13 14.72 -8.47
N ILE A 293 -15.96 15.23 -8.86
CA ILE A 293 -15.15 16.11 -8.00
C ILE A 293 -15.92 17.37 -7.64
N LEU A 294 -16.52 18.05 -8.62
CA LEU A 294 -17.28 19.28 -8.37
C LEU A 294 -18.54 19.04 -7.52
N LEU A 295 -19.20 17.90 -7.66
CA LEU A 295 -20.36 17.55 -6.84
C LEU A 295 -19.98 17.21 -5.39
N VAL A 296 -18.83 16.55 -5.19
CA VAL A 296 -18.41 16.06 -3.88
C VAL A 296 -17.66 17.14 -3.10
N TYR A 297 -16.71 17.82 -3.73
CA TYR A 297 -15.76 18.74 -3.10
C TYR A 297 -15.92 20.20 -3.57
N GLY A 298 -16.87 20.50 -4.46
CA GLY A 298 -16.97 21.81 -5.10
C GLY A 298 -17.13 22.99 -4.14
N SER A 299 -17.73 22.78 -2.96
CA SER A 299 -17.87 23.82 -1.92
C SER A 299 -16.59 24.11 -1.15
N GLU A 300 -15.59 23.23 -1.26
CA GLU A 300 -14.31 23.31 -0.54
C GLU A 300 -13.19 23.82 -1.45
N LEU A 301 -13.45 23.93 -2.76
CA LEU A 301 -12.49 24.45 -3.72
C LEU A 301 -12.37 25.98 -3.62
N ASP A 302 -11.14 26.47 -3.70
CA ASP A 302 -10.89 27.90 -3.83
C ASP A 302 -11.15 28.42 -5.26
N GLN A 303 -11.10 29.75 -5.43
CA GLN A 303 -11.38 30.38 -6.71
C GLN A 303 -10.38 30.03 -7.82
N GLN A 304 -9.10 29.80 -7.47
CA GLN A 304 -8.08 29.40 -8.44
C GLN A 304 -8.35 27.97 -8.92
N GLN A 305 -8.63 27.05 -7.99
CA GLN A 305 -9.00 25.68 -8.29
C GLN A 305 -10.27 25.62 -9.15
N ILE A 306 -11.33 26.35 -8.79
CA ILE A 306 -12.56 26.45 -9.59
C ILE A 306 -12.28 26.92 -11.03
N THR A 307 -11.30 27.82 -11.21
CA THR A 307 -10.91 28.30 -12.54
C THR A 307 -10.25 27.19 -13.37
N VAL A 308 -9.40 26.36 -12.76
CA VAL A 308 -8.82 25.18 -13.43
C VAL A 308 -9.91 24.22 -13.91
N TYR A 309 -10.89 23.88 -13.05
CA TYR A 309 -12.01 23.02 -13.45
C TYR A 309 -12.86 23.66 -14.55
N HIS A 310 -13.09 24.97 -14.49
CA HIS A 310 -13.78 25.70 -15.54
C HIS A 310 -13.09 25.55 -16.90
N ASP A 311 -11.78 25.75 -16.94
CA ASP A 311 -11.02 25.73 -18.18
C ASP A 311 -10.92 24.32 -18.76
N ALA A 312 -10.78 23.29 -17.91
CA ALA A 312 -10.86 21.89 -18.31
C ALA A 312 -12.23 21.53 -18.93
N ILE A 313 -13.33 22.05 -18.37
CA ILE A 313 -14.69 21.85 -18.92
C ILE A 313 -14.86 22.62 -20.23
N LYS A 314 -14.33 23.85 -20.33
CA LYS A 314 -14.46 24.72 -21.50
C LYS A 314 -13.87 24.07 -22.75
N ILE A 315 -12.72 23.42 -22.63
CA ILE A 315 -12.05 22.74 -23.76
C ILE A 315 -12.60 21.36 -24.06
N ASN A 316 -13.50 20.83 -23.23
CA ASN A 316 -14.11 19.52 -23.43
C ASN A 316 -14.98 19.48 -24.70
N GLU A 317 -14.91 18.37 -25.43
CA GLU A 317 -15.60 18.11 -26.71
C GLU A 317 -16.68 17.01 -26.58
N THR A 318 -16.97 16.55 -25.37
CA THR A 318 -17.91 15.44 -25.14
C THR A 318 -19.34 15.90 -24.96
N VAL A 319 -20.29 14.97 -25.15
CA VAL A 319 -21.72 15.20 -24.92
C VAL A 319 -22.05 15.56 -23.46
N THR A 320 -21.18 15.21 -22.50
CA THR A 320 -21.39 15.50 -21.07
C THR A 320 -20.90 16.88 -20.64
N LYS A 321 -20.32 17.68 -21.56
CA LYS A 321 -19.86 19.06 -21.29
C LYS A 321 -20.95 19.92 -20.64
N ARG A 322 -22.16 19.93 -21.22
CA ARG A 322 -23.28 20.73 -20.71
C ARG A 322 -23.65 20.37 -19.26
N ALA A 323 -23.57 19.09 -18.90
CA ALA A 323 -23.83 18.65 -17.54
C ALA A 323 -22.75 19.20 -16.58
N ALA A 324 -21.49 19.15 -16.97
CA ALA A 324 -20.38 19.71 -16.18
C ALA A 324 -20.49 21.23 -15.99
N GLU A 325 -20.80 21.97 -17.06
CA GLU A 325 -21.04 23.42 -16.99
C GLU A 325 -22.19 23.77 -16.03
N ASN A 326 -23.27 22.97 -16.03
CA ASN A 326 -24.40 23.18 -15.12
C ASN A 326 -24.02 22.94 -13.66
N VAL A 327 -23.18 21.95 -13.35
CA VAL A 327 -22.68 21.73 -11.99
C VAL A 327 -21.83 22.90 -11.55
N LEU A 328 -20.88 23.34 -12.39
CA LEU A 328 -19.99 24.45 -12.07
C LEU A 328 -20.75 25.78 -11.84
N LYS A 329 -21.81 26.04 -12.62
CA LYS A 329 -22.65 27.24 -12.42
C LYS A 329 -23.29 27.27 -11.03
N LYS A 330 -23.70 26.11 -10.49
CA LYS A 330 -24.32 26.02 -9.16
C LYS A 330 -23.35 26.30 -8.02
N LEU A 331 -22.04 26.14 -8.24
CA LEU A 331 -21.01 26.42 -7.24
C LEU A 331 -20.61 27.91 -7.18
N LYS A 332 -20.90 28.67 -8.25
CA LYS A 332 -20.61 30.11 -8.35
C LYS A 332 -21.81 30.99 -7.93
N MET A 333 -22.88 30.39 -7.43
CA MET A 333 -24.06 31.08 -6.85
C MET A 333 -23.91 31.16 -5.34
#